data_AF-H6NJX3-F1
#
_entry.id   AF-H6NJX3-F1
#
_cell.length_a   1.000
_cell.length_b   1.000
_cell.length_c   1.000
_cell.angle_alpha   90.00
_cell.angle_beta   90.00
_cell.angle_gamma   90.00
#
_symmetry.space_group_name_H-M   'P 1'
#
loop_
_entity.id
_entity.type
_entity.pdbx_description
1 polymer ?
#
loop_
_entity_poly.entity_id
_entity_poly.type
_entity_poly.pdbx_seq_one_letter_code
_entity_poly.pdbx_strand_id
1 'polypeptide(L)'
;MKLQWIGDTAGLQTGIRELAGDIPFAESKDGIPVHIETCGEGLVVGRQDGRAYIRYAEKHLFYRGLGLLVQYGSEAESFELREQAQFDLIGPMFDLSRNGVLTVESFKFMLRKMALMGLNTVMLYMEDTYEIEGEDYFGYMRGRYSRAELKEIDDYADLFGIEAFPSIQTLAHLEEFLKWDAAKGYRDTKGALLVGSEKTEELIGRMIDSVSAPFRSRKIHIGMDEAEELGRGRYLDLYGYRSRFEIMTEHLSRVLEAVRERGLKPMMWSDMFLKFASRDGAEHYDKETQIPESMARRIPKDVDMVYWDYAHQEQEDYELLIAKHRPLGCRLAFAGAVWVFNTFGVNYGLSLNATDSALQVCKREGIREVYATMWGDDGMESNPFIALLGLQFYAEHAYTAGRPDPARLAERVKFCTGIDEAAFLRLKYLDETPGAEPDNVKQSNPSKFLLYQDVLLGLFDKQIEGLPMAEHYRRLEEEIRGGRDPEAALDYLFEVPEKLCGVLRRKSEIGIELKRAYDARDLDTLRHIAADVLPEISAAVQELRRAHRDQWLRLFKPFGWEVLDIRYGGVVCRLDTAAFRLKEYTEGRLQRIEELEQERLVYSAVNRFNGKGAGWCSYYYRMASPNVFFHVLNPF
;
A
#
# COMPACT_ATOMS: atom_id res chain seq x y z
N MET A 1 2.21 24.18 24.38
CA MET A 1 3.08 24.11 25.59
C MET A 1 4.36 24.90 25.37
N LYS A 2 4.90 25.64 26.35
CA LYS A 2 6.22 26.30 26.24
C LYS A 2 7.28 25.43 26.91
N LEU A 3 8.35 25.08 26.20
CA LEU A 3 9.38 24.15 26.66
C LEU A 3 10.77 24.80 26.66
N GLN A 4 11.58 24.48 27.66
CA GLN A 4 12.98 24.86 27.76
C GLN A 4 13.83 23.59 27.84
N TRP A 5 14.69 23.33 26.85
CA TRP A 5 15.54 22.14 26.84
C TRP A 5 16.72 22.28 27.81
N ILE A 6 16.92 21.28 28.66
CA ILE A 6 18.02 21.18 29.61
C ILE A 6 18.75 19.86 29.36
N GLY A 7 20.03 19.91 29.00
CA GLY A 7 20.83 18.73 28.65
C GLY A 7 21.46 18.86 27.25
N ASP A 8 22.00 17.75 26.74
CA ASP A 8 22.56 17.72 25.39
C ASP A 8 21.44 17.61 24.34
N THR A 9 21.38 18.60 23.46
CA THR A 9 20.44 18.65 22.32
C THR A 9 21.17 18.56 20.98
N ALA A 10 22.49 18.36 20.98
CA ALA A 10 23.27 18.21 19.77
C ALA A 10 22.72 17.05 18.93
N GLY A 11 22.37 17.34 17.67
CA GLY A 11 21.75 16.36 16.77
C GLY A 11 20.23 16.19 16.89
N LEU A 12 19.56 16.83 17.87
CA LEU A 12 18.09 16.80 18.03
C LEU A 12 17.41 18.10 17.59
N GLN A 13 18.12 19.23 17.65
CA GLN A 13 17.54 20.56 17.43
C GLN A 13 16.80 20.72 16.10
N THR A 14 17.35 20.19 15.00
CA THR A 14 16.69 20.28 13.70
C THR A 14 15.37 19.50 13.69
N GLY A 15 15.37 18.24 14.18
CA GLY A 15 14.16 17.44 14.27
C GLY A 15 13.10 18.03 15.21
N ILE A 16 13.52 18.64 16.34
CA ILE A 16 12.61 19.37 17.24
C ILE A 16 11.91 20.51 16.48
N ARG A 17 12.65 21.32 15.73
CA ARG A 17 12.08 22.45 14.97
C ARG A 17 11.12 21.99 13.87
N GLU A 18 11.45 20.91 13.16
CA GLU A 18 10.57 20.32 12.16
C GLU A 18 9.23 19.88 12.78
N LEU A 19 9.25 19.26 13.97
CA LEU A 19 8.04 18.81 14.66
C LEU A 19 7.22 19.93 15.32
N ALA A 20 7.80 21.11 15.55
CA ALA A 20 7.07 22.25 16.09
C ALA A 20 5.94 22.73 15.15
N GLY A 21 6.01 22.39 13.86
CA GLY A 21 4.92 22.63 12.91
C GLY A 21 3.79 21.58 12.95
N ASP A 22 4.04 20.42 13.54
CA ASP A 22 3.09 19.29 13.58
C ASP A 22 2.35 19.14 14.91
N ILE A 23 2.95 19.57 16.03
CA ILE A 23 2.38 19.44 17.37
C ILE A 23 2.51 20.74 18.19
N PRO A 24 1.57 21.04 19.10
CA PRO A 24 1.42 22.38 19.69
C PRO A 24 2.41 22.67 20.83
N PHE A 25 3.69 22.88 20.51
CA PHE A 25 4.68 23.39 21.46
C PHE A 25 5.53 24.53 20.88
N ALA A 26 6.21 25.27 21.77
CA ALA A 26 7.12 26.34 21.41
C ALA A 26 8.34 26.35 22.34
N GLU A 27 9.51 26.64 21.79
CA GLU A 27 10.74 26.82 22.57
C GLU A 27 10.73 28.18 23.27
N SER A 28 11.01 28.21 24.58
CA SER A 28 10.99 29.44 25.38
C SER A 28 11.91 29.32 26.58
N LYS A 29 12.67 30.38 26.88
CA LYS A 29 13.53 30.43 28.09
C LYS A 29 12.73 30.39 29.39
N ASP A 30 11.51 30.92 29.37
CA ASP A 30 10.56 30.87 30.50
C ASP A 30 9.61 29.65 30.42
N GLY A 31 9.96 28.64 29.61
CA GLY A 31 9.18 27.42 29.44
C GLY A 31 9.38 26.41 30.58
N ILE A 32 8.62 25.31 30.52
CA ILE A 32 8.82 24.18 31.44
C ILE A 32 10.20 23.56 31.13
N PRO A 33 11.10 23.42 32.12
CA PRO A 33 12.40 22.80 31.91
C PRO A 33 12.22 21.31 31.62
N VAL A 34 12.70 20.87 30.46
CA VAL A 34 12.67 19.49 29.99
C VAL A 34 14.09 18.93 30.05
N HIS A 35 14.34 18.03 30.99
CA HIS A 35 15.61 17.33 31.13
C HIS A 35 15.73 16.22 30.08
N ILE A 36 16.74 16.31 29.23
CA ILE A 36 17.02 15.34 28.17
C ILE A 36 18.22 14.51 28.61
N GLU A 37 18.01 13.20 28.76
CA GLU A 37 19.03 12.27 29.24
C GLU A 37 19.02 11.00 28.38
N THR A 38 20.18 10.45 28.08
CA THR A 38 20.26 9.10 27.48
C THR A 38 20.12 8.05 28.57
N CYS A 39 19.39 6.96 28.32
CA CYS A 39 19.30 5.81 29.21
C CYS A 39 19.79 4.52 28.52
N GLY A 40 19.94 3.44 29.29
CA GLY A 40 20.44 2.16 28.77
C GLY A 40 19.41 1.38 27.97
N GLU A 41 18.12 1.60 28.21
CA GLU A 41 17.03 0.86 27.58
C GLU A 41 15.73 1.67 27.57
N GLY A 42 14.93 1.50 26.52
CA GLY A 42 13.56 2.01 26.42
C GLY A 42 13.43 3.54 26.41
N LEU A 43 12.23 3.98 26.77
CA LEU A 43 11.81 5.37 26.87
C LEU A 43 11.14 5.62 28.22
N VAL A 44 11.54 6.68 28.91
CA VAL A 44 10.83 7.22 30.07
C VAL A 44 10.53 8.68 29.84
N VAL A 45 9.25 9.05 29.86
CA VAL A 45 8.80 10.43 29.70
C VAL A 45 7.87 10.82 30.83
N GLY A 46 8.04 12.01 31.37
CA GLY A 46 7.18 12.46 32.45
C GLY A 46 7.30 13.93 32.77
N ARG A 47 6.40 14.36 33.64
CA ARG A 47 6.37 15.69 34.26
C ARG A 47 6.11 15.50 35.74
N GLN A 48 6.89 16.17 36.59
CA GLN A 48 6.72 16.17 38.04
C GLN A 48 7.30 17.46 38.63
N ASP A 49 6.63 18.03 39.64
CA ASP A 49 7.13 19.19 40.40
C ASP A 49 7.55 20.39 39.53
N GLY A 50 6.80 20.66 38.46
CA GLY A 50 7.08 21.76 37.53
C GLY A 50 8.25 21.52 36.58
N ARG A 51 8.81 20.31 36.53
CA ARG A 51 9.88 19.88 35.62
C ARG A 51 9.41 18.72 34.76
N ALA A 52 9.88 18.65 33.52
CA ALA A 52 9.66 17.53 32.63
C ALA A 52 10.97 16.80 32.32
N TYR A 53 10.88 15.56 31.88
CA TYR A 53 12.03 14.76 31.48
C TYR A 53 11.70 13.81 30.34
N ILE A 54 12.68 13.59 29.47
CA ILE A 54 12.68 12.57 28.42
C ILE A 54 14.00 11.81 28.53
N ARG A 55 13.91 10.53 28.93
CA ARG A 55 15.03 9.60 28.96
C ARG A 55 14.87 8.57 27.86
N TYR A 56 15.84 8.43 26.98
CA TYR A 56 15.71 7.58 25.80
C TYR A 56 16.99 6.80 25.50
N ALA A 57 16.84 5.56 25.02
CA ALA A 57 17.96 4.72 24.60
C ALA A 57 18.43 5.00 23.15
N GLU A 58 17.49 5.36 22.27
CA GLU A 58 17.75 5.58 20.85
C GLU A 58 17.12 6.88 20.33
N LYS A 59 17.74 7.50 19.32
CA LYS A 59 17.33 8.83 18.80
C LYS A 59 15.84 8.89 18.44
N HIS A 60 15.27 7.85 17.82
CA HIS A 60 13.85 7.83 17.44
C HIS A 60 12.90 7.88 18.65
N LEU A 61 13.30 7.30 19.79
CA LEU A 61 12.52 7.29 21.03
C LEU A 61 12.42 8.67 21.66
N PHE A 62 13.42 9.54 21.46
CA PHE A 62 13.31 10.93 21.88
C PHE A 62 12.09 11.62 21.23
N TYR A 63 11.86 11.39 19.94
CA TYR A 63 10.76 12.04 19.21
C TYR A 63 9.38 11.46 19.57
N ARG A 64 9.28 10.15 19.83
CA ARG A 64 8.08 9.57 20.46
C ARG A 64 7.84 10.18 21.85
N GLY A 65 8.90 10.27 22.65
CA GLY A 65 8.88 10.90 23.97
C GLY A 65 8.42 12.36 23.93
N LEU A 66 8.89 13.14 22.96
CA LEU A 66 8.44 14.51 22.75
C LEU A 66 6.93 14.57 22.45
N GLY A 67 6.44 13.71 21.55
CA GLY A 67 5.02 13.61 21.26
C GLY A 67 4.18 13.29 22.51
N LEU A 68 4.60 12.27 23.27
CA LEU A 68 3.94 11.89 24.53
C LEU A 68 4.00 13.02 25.57
N LEU A 69 5.12 13.73 25.69
CA LEU A 69 5.27 14.84 26.63
C LEU A 69 4.31 15.98 26.30
N VAL A 70 4.20 16.35 25.02
CA VAL A 70 3.31 17.45 24.60
C VAL A 70 1.85 17.06 24.77
N GLN A 71 1.48 15.82 24.46
CA GLN A 71 0.14 15.29 24.67
C GLN A 71 -0.24 15.32 26.15
N TYR A 72 0.40 14.49 26.97
CA TYR A 72 0.00 14.28 28.37
C TYR A 72 0.42 15.43 29.30
N GLY A 73 1.52 16.12 28.98
CA GLY A 73 2.01 17.26 29.76
C GLY A 73 1.15 18.51 29.63
N SER A 74 0.25 18.58 28.64
CA SER A 74 -0.77 19.61 28.53
C SER A 74 -2.00 19.34 29.41
N GLU A 75 -2.26 18.08 29.74
CA GLU A 75 -3.47 17.62 30.43
C GLU A 75 -3.26 17.40 31.93
N ALA A 76 -2.05 16.98 32.33
CA ALA A 76 -1.72 16.68 33.72
C ALA A 76 -0.50 17.48 34.22
N GLU A 77 -0.57 17.92 35.48
CA GLU A 77 0.57 18.54 36.17
C GLU A 77 1.65 17.52 36.55
N SER A 78 1.28 16.25 36.68
CA SER A 78 2.20 15.15 36.99
C SER A 78 1.81 13.86 36.25
N PHE A 79 2.76 13.23 35.56
CA PHE A 79 2.61 11.91 34.95
C PHE A 79 3.98 11.30 34.67
N GLU A 80 4.03 9.96 34.56
CA GLU A 80 5.21 9.25 34.06
C GLU A 80 4.76 8.06 33.20
N LEU A 81 5.36 7.93 32.02
CA LEU A 81 5.19 6.80 31.12
C LEU A 81 6.55 6.11 30.92
N ARG A 82 6.51 4.78 30.87
CA ARG A 82 7.65 3.91 30.58
C ARG A 82 7.28 2.99 29.44
N GLU A 83 8.09 3.00 28.39
CA GLU A 83 7.86 2.19 27.19
C GLU A 83 9.12 1.41 26.83
N GLN A 84 8.91 0.16 26.44
CA GLN A 84 9.95 -0.75 26.03
C GLN A 84 9.64 -1.27 24.62
N ALA A 85 10.60 -1.10 23.70
CA ALA A 85 10.45 -1.59 22.34
C ALA A 85 10.37 -3.12 22.30
N GLN A 86 9.39 -3.65 21.57
CA GLN A 86 9.18 -5.08 21.34
C GLN A 86 9.86 -5.57 20.05
N PHE A 87 10.14 -4.63 19.14
CA PHE A 87 10.83 -4.85 17.87
C PHE A 87 12.05 -3.94 17.81
N ASP A 88 13.12 -4.41 17.18
CA ASP A 88 14.33 -3.62 16.92
C ASP A 88 14.08 -2.67 15.75
N LEU A 89 13.37 -3.14 14.73
CA LEU A 89 13.00 -2.36 13.54
C LEU A 89 11.51 -2.52 13.23
N ILE A 90 10.81 -1.40 13.11
CA ILE A 90 9.40 -1.34 12.74
C ILE A 90 9.08 -0.10 11.92
N GLY A 91 8.38 -0.29 10.81
CA GLY A 91 7.86 0.81 10.03
C GLY A 91 7.30 0.41 8.67
N PRO A 92 6.99 1.39 7.81
CA PRO A 92 6.31 1.13 6.56
C PRO A 92 7.26 0.68 5.44
N MET A 93 6.71 -0.09 4.51
CA MET A 93 7.20 -0.16 3.14
C MET A 93 6.22 0.57 2.22
N PHE A 94 6.70 1.63 1.57
CA PHE A 94 5.91 2.39 0.60
C PHE A 94 6.11 1.84 -0.80
N ASP A 95 5.01 1.49 -1.49
CA ASP A 95 5.03 1.19 -2.91
C ASP A 95 5.16 2.48 -3.73
N LEU A 96 6.26 2.59 -4.46
CA LEU A 96 6.60 3.71 -5.33
C LEU A 96 6.73 3.26 -6.79
N SER A 97 6.09 2.15 -7.15
CA SER A 97 6.23 1.50 -8.45
C SER A 97 4.91 1.36 -9.18
N ARG A 98 3.78 1.38 -8.48
CA ARG A 98 2.44 1.23 -9.09
C ARG A 98 1.83 2.59 -9.43
N ASN A 99 2.62 3.41 -10.13
CA ASN A 99 2.35 4.77 -10.63
C ASN A 99 2.53 5.88 -9.59
N GLY A 100 2.02 5.72 -8.38
CA GLY A 100 2.11 6.74 -7.32
C GLY A 100 3.50 6.86 -6.71
N VAL A 101 4.39 7.67 -7.30
CA VAL A 101 5.70 8.01 -6.73
C VAL A 101 5.56 9.22 -5.81
N LEU A 102 5.74 9.07 -4.50
CA LEU A 102 5.64 10.19 -3.55
C LEU A 102 6.60 11.33 -3.91
N THR A 103 6.20 12.57 -3.62
CA THR A 103 7.16 13.67 -3.65
C THR A 103 8.10 13.61 -2.45
N VAL A 104 9.29 14.23 -2.54
CA VAL A 104 10.21 14.35 -1.40
C VAL A 104 9.51 15.02 -0.21
N GLU A 105 8.72 16.06 -0.44
CA GLU A 105 7.98 16.76 0.63
C GLU A 105 6.91 15.88 1.28
N SER A 106 6.22 15.05 0.49
CA SER A 106 5.26 14.07 1.02
C SER A 106 5.97 13.01 1.86
N PHE A 107 7.17 12.57 1.45
CA PHE A 107 8.01 11.68 2.25
C PHE A 107 8.43 12.32 3.57
N LYS A 108 8.91 13.58 3.55
CA LYS A 108 9.25 14.33 4.76
C LYS A 108 8.09 14.45 5.73
N PHE A 109 6.88 14.69 5.21
CA PHE A 109 5.67 14.72 6.04
C PHE A 109 5.44 13.37 6.72
N MET A 110 5.49 12.25 5.98
CA MET A 110 5.32 10.91 6.55
C MET A 110 6.39 10.60 7.60
N LEU A 111 7.65 10.98 7.36
CA LEU A 111 8.75 10.79 8.32
C LEU A 111 8.52 11.54 9.64
N ARG A 112 7.95 12.75 9.60
CA ARG A 112 7.56 13.47 10.84
C ARG A 112 6.45 12.75 11.60
N LYS A 113 5.46 12.19 10.91
CA LYS A 113 4.42 11.35 11.54
C LYS A 113 4.99 10.08 12.14
N MET A 114 5.88 9.40 11.42
CA MET A 114 6.62 8.23 11.91
C MET A 114 7.44 8.55 13.17
N ALA A 115 8.12 9.69 13.21
CA ALA A 115 8.90 10.12 14.36
C ALA A 115 8.03 10.32 15.62
N LEU A 116 6.86 10.95 15.47
CA LEU A 116 5.89 11.11 16.56
C LEU A 116 5.29 9.77 17.02
N MET A 117 5.09 8.85 16.08
CA MET A 117 4.64 7.48 16.34
C MET A 117 5.73 6.65 17.04
N GLY A 118 7.00 6.94 16.80
CA GLY A 118 8.15 6.13 17.23
C GLY A 118 8.43 4.94 16.31
N LEU A 119 8.06 5.03 15.04
CA LEU A 119 8.53 4.11 14.00
C LEU A 119 9.96 4.49 13.62
N ASN A 120 10.81 3.51 13.31
CA ASN A 120 12.26 3.72 13.22
C ASN A 120 12.91 3.20 11.94
N THR A 121 12.13 2.69 10.99
CA THR A 121 12.63 2.31 9.67
C THR A 121 11.62 2.58 8.57
N VAL A 122 12.08 2.87 7.36
CA VAL A 122 11.24 2.98 6.15
C VAL A 122 11.90 2.25 4.99
N MET A 123 11.11 1.44 4.31
CA MET A 123 11.52 0.72 3.11
C MET A 123 10.87 1.38 1.87
N LEU A 124 11.68 1.70 0.87
CA LEU A 124 11.20 2.32 -0.38
C LEU A 124 11.14 1.24 -1.48
N TYR A 125 9.94 0.77 -1.83
CA TYR A 125 9.75 -0.22 -2.89
C TYR A 125 9.76 0.44 -4.27
N MET A 126 10.83 0.21 -5.02
CA MET A 126 11.14 0.83 -6.31
C MET A 126 11.58 -0.24 -7.31
N GLU A 127 10.67 -0.67 -8.18
CA GLU A 127 10.91 -1.59 -9.29
C GLU A 127 11.87 -0.93 -10.30
N ASP A 128 11.41 0.15 -10.95
CA ASP A 128 12.15 0.92 -11.94
C ASP A 128 12.21 2.44 -11.63
N THR A 129 11.73 2.87 -10.46
CA THR A 129 11.52 4.29 -10.14
C THR A 129 12.72 4.96 -9.44
N TYR A 130 13.93 4.63 -9.87
CA TYR A 130 15.17 5.31 -9.48
C TYR A 130 16.12 5.44 -10.68
N GLU A 131 17.08 6.37 -10.63
CA GLU A 131 18.04 6.56 -11.71
C GLU A 131 19.18 5.52 -11.70
N ILE A 132 19.50 5.00 -12.89
CA ILE A 132 20.71 4.20 -13.13
C ILE A 132 21.51 4.89 -14.23
N GLU A 133 22.76 5.19 -13.94
CA GLU A 133 23.65 5.85 -14.89
C GLU A 133 23.91 4.95 -16.12
N GLY A 134 23.65 5.51 -17.30
CA GLY A 134 23.76 4.80 -18.58
C GLY A 134 22.53 3.95 -18.97
N GLU A 135 21.45 3.94 -18.18
CA GLU A 135 20.19 3.24 -18.48
C GLU A 135 19.01 4.22 -18.61
N ASP A 136 19.00 5.03 -19.66
CA ASP A 136 18.03 6.13 -19.80
C ASP A 136 16.56 5.71 -19.77
N TYR A 137 16.26 4.48 -20.23
CA TYR A 137 14.92 3.90 -20.27
C TYR A 137 14.45 3.34 -18.93
N PHE A 138 15.36 3.13 -17.97
CA PHE A 138 15.01 2.69 -16.62
C PHE A 138 14.28 3.83 -15.88
N GLY A 139 13.00 3.63 -15.58
CA GLY A 139 12.14 4.67 -14.98
C GLY A 139 11.80 5.85 -15.90
N TYR A 140 11.95 5.70 -17.22
CA TYR A 140 11.66 6.76 -18.18
C TYR A 140 10.17 7.16 -18.15
N MET A 141 9.91 8.46 -17.95
CA MET A 141 8.56 9.04 -17.81
C MET A 141 7.73 8.42 -16.68
N ARG A 142 8.39 7.88 -15.65
CA ARG A 142 7.78 7.19 -14.52
C ARG A 142 7.94 7.92 -13.18
N GLY A 143 8.52 9.12 -13.21
CA GLY A 143 8.78 9.89 -11.99
C GLY A 143 9.92 9.34 -11.13
N ARG A 144 10.86 8.59 -11.72
CA ARG A 144 12.00 8.01 -11.00
C ARG A 144 12.70 9.03 -10.10
N TYR A 145 13.19 8.58 -8.95
CA TYR A 145 13.99 9.42 -8.06
C TYR A 145 15.41 9.60 -8.60
N SER A 146 15.88 10.84 -8.54
CA SER A 146 17.30 11.11 -8.69
C SER A 146 18.07 10.67 -7.44
N ARG A 147 19.39 10.47 -7.59
CA ARG A 147 20.29 10.22 -6.45
C ARG A 147 20.20 11.31 -5.38
N ALA A 148 19.98 12.57 -5.78
CA ALA A 148 19.85 13.69 -4.86
C ALA A 148 18.54 13.63 -4.05
N GLU A 149 17.42 13.29 -4.68
CA GLU A 149 16.14 13.11 -3.97
C GLU A 149 16.19 11.96 -2.96
N LEU A 150 16.77 10.80 -3.35
CA LEU A 150 16.93 9.66 -2.44
C LEU A 150 17.83 10.02 -1.25
N LYS A 151 18.92 10.74 -1.51
CA LYS A 151 19.83 11.24 -0.46
C LYS A 151 19.11 12.22 0.47
N GLU A 152 18.27 13.10 -0.06
CA GLU A 152 17.50 14.05 0.73
C GLU A 152 16.49 13.35 1.64
N ILE A 153 15.84 12.28 1.15
CA ILE A 153 14.95 11.43 1.96
C ILE A 153 15.74 10.75 3.11
N ASP A 154 16.90 10.17 2.81
CA ASP A 154 17.77 9.53 3.82
C ASP A 154 18.31 10.54 4.86
N ASP A 155 18.79 11.70 4.40
CA ASP A 155 19.24 12.79 5.28
C ASP A 155 18.12 13.26 6.22
N TYR A 156 16.90 13.37 5.70
CA TYR A 156 15.76 13.81 6.49
C TYR A 156 15.28 12.73 7.47
N ALA A 157 15.32 11.45 7.09
CA ALA A 157 15.00 10.33 7.99
C ALA A 157 16.00 10.24 9.16
N ASP A 158 17.30 10.45 8.91
CA ASP A 158 18.36 10.43 9.93
C ASP A 158 18.21 11.55 10.99
N LEU A 159 17.55 12.67 10.66
CA LEU A 159 17.18 13.69 11.65
C LEU A 159 16.39 13.07 12.80
N PHE A 160 15.52 12.11 12.48
CA PHE A 160 14.65 11.43 13.43
C PHE A 160 15.20 10.10 13.94
N GLY A 161 16.36 9.65 13.44
CA GLY A 161 16.88 8.32 13.74
C GLY A 161 16.08 7.21 13.07
N ILE A 162 15.45 7.50 11.94
CA ILE A 162 14.72 6.53 11.11
C ILE A 162 15.68 5.99 10.05
N GLU A 163 15.85 4.66 9.98
CA GLU A 163 16.65 4.01 8.94
C GLU A 163 15.85 3.89 7.64
N ALA A 164 16.23 4.67 6.62
CA ALA A 164 15.70 4.52 5.26
C ALA A 164 16.57 3.57 4.42
N PHE A 165 15.95 2.67 3.66
CA PHE A 165 16.68 1.77 2.76
C PHE A 165 15.84 1.34 1.55
N PRO A 166 16.48 0.96 0.43
CA PRO A 166 15.78 0.60 -0.78
C PRO A 166 15.29 -0.86 -0.78
N SER A 167 14.12 -1.07 -1.38
CA SER A 167 13.62 -2.35 -1.85
C SER A 167 13.46 -2.32 -3.35
N ILE A 168 14.20 -3.16 -4.05
CA ILE A 168 14.26 -3.21 -5.51
C ILE A 168 13.90 -4.59 -6.02
N GLN A 169 13.80 -4.69 -7.34
CA GLN A 169 13.64 -5.95 -8.02
C GLN A 169 14.90 -6.32 -8.81
N THR A 170 15.44 -7.51 -8.52
CA THR A 170 16.64 -8.06 -9.19
C THR A 170 16.32 -9.28 -10.07
N LEU A 171 15.03 -9.57 -10.27
CA LEU A 171 14.58 -10.76 -11.02
C LEU A 171 13.31 -10.51 -11.85
N ALA A 172 12.18 -10.29 -11.18
CA ALA A 172 10.84 -10.15 -11.77
C ALA A 172 10.26 -8.75 -11.49
N HIS A 173 8.96 -8.53 -11.76
CA HIS A 173 8.27 -7.24 -11.51
C HIS A 173 8.95 -6.02 -12.18
N LEU A 174 9.52 -6.21 -13.36
CA LEU A 174 10.17 -5.15 -14.15
C LEU A 174 9.45 -4.89 -15.48
N GLU A 175 8.14 -5.16 -15.56
CA GLU A 175 7.32 -4.99 -16.77
C GLU A 175 7.44 -3.58 -17.36
N GLU A 176 7.48 -2.57 -16.50
CA GLU A 176 7.51 -1.17 -16.91
C GLU A 176 8.86 -0.74 -17.52
N PHE A 177 9.95 -1.40 -17.12
CA PHE A 177 11.26 -1.25 -17.74
C PHE A 177 11.41 -2.14 -18.99
N LEU A 178 11.06 -3.42 -18.89
CA LEU A 178 11.31 -4.44 -19.93
C LEU A 178 10.39 -4.32 -21.16
N LYS A 179 9.36 -3.45 -21.10
CA LYS A 179 8.53 -3.12 -22.26
C LYS A 179 9.29 -2.35 -23.35
N TRP A 180 10.36 -1.64 -23.00
CA TRP A 180 11.12 -0.82 -23.95
C TRP A 180 12.03 -1.69 -24.83
N ASP A 181 12.11 -1.37 -26.13
CA ASP A 181 12.98 -2.10 -27.07
C ASP A 181 14.48 -2.00 -26.67
N ALA A 182 14.89 -0.87 -26.09
CA ALA A 182 16.23 -0.70 -25.55
C ALA A 182 16.58 -1.73 -24.44
N ALA A 183 15.58 -2.19 -23.69
CA ALA A 183 15.74 -3.18 -22.63
C ALA A 183 15.62 -4.64 -23.13
N LYS A 184 15.37 -4.87 -24.43
CA LYS A 184 15.21 -6.20 -25.02
C LYS A 184 16.38 -7.15 -24.73
N GLY A 185 17.59 -6.60 -24.60
CA GLY A 185 18.79 -7.35 -24.24
C GLY A 185 18.66 -8.10 -22.91
N TYR A 186 17.96 -7.50 -21.95
CA TYR A 186 17.80 -7.98 -20.57
C TYR A 186 16.57 -8.86 -20.37
N ARG A 187 15.70 -9.02 -21.37
CA ARG A 187 14.36 -9.59 -21.19
C ARG A 187 14.34 -11.11 -21.37
N ASP A 188 13.83 -11.84 -20.37
CA ASP A 188 13.42 -13.25 -20.48
C ASP A 188 11.95 -13.34 -20.88
N THR A 189 11.07 -12.81 -20.01
CA THR A 189 9.61 -12.75 -20.19
C THR A 189 9.11 -11.31 -20.08
N LYS A 190 7.79 -11.08 -20.01
CA LYS A 190 7.24 -9.71 -19.94
C LYS A 190 7.80 -8.92 -18.75
N GLY A 191 7.92 -9.57 -17.58
CA GLY A 191 8.33 -8.93 -16.33
C GLY A 191 9.66 -9.44 -15.76
N ALA A 192 10.27 -10.47 -16.35
CA ALA A 192 11.47 -11.12 -15.80
C ALA A 192 12.75 -10.87 -16.62
N LEU A 193 13.86 -10.69 -15.90
CA LEU A 193 15.20 -10.56 -16.46
C LEU A 193 15.73 -11.89 -17.02
N LEU A 194 16.53 -11.80 -18.08
CA LEU A 194 17.31 -12.89 -18.67
C LEU A 194 18.54 -13.17 -17.81
N VAL A 195 18.29 -13.97 -16.77
CA VAL A 195 19.32 -14.41 -15.82
C VAL A 195 20.39 -15.27 -16.51
N GLY A 196 21.60 -15.26 -15.95
CA GLY A 196 22.75 -16.00 -16.47
C GLY A 196 23.46 -15.35 -17.66
N SER A 197 22.98 -14.19 -18.15
CA SER A 197 23.68 -13.41 -19.17
C SER A 197 24.52 -12.30 -18.53
N GLU A 198 25.73 -12.10 -19.06
CA GLU A 198 26.69 -11.09 -18.57
C GLU A 198 26.09 -9.68 -18.53
N LYS A 199 25.31 -9.30 -19.56
CA LYS A 199 24.61 -8.01 -19.61
C LYS A 199 23.63 -7.80 -18.46
N THR A 200 22.87 -8.83 -18.09
CA THR A 200 21.92 -8.75 -16.97
C THR A 200 22.66 -8.64 -15.64
N GLU A 201 23.79 -9.33 -15.49
CA GLU A 201 24.63 -9.24 -14.28
C GLU A 201 25.25 -7.84 -14.12
N GLU A 202 25.77 -7.27 -15.20
CA GLU A 202 26.26 -5.89 -15.23
C GLU A 202 25.16 -4.87 -14.88
N LEU A 203 23.94 -5.09 -15.39
CA LEU A 203 22.79 -4.26 -15.06
C LEU A 203 22.47 -4.34 -13.55
N ILE A 204 22.42 -5.54 -12.98
CA ILE A 204 22.14 -5.75 -11.54
C ILE A 204 23.22 -5.09 -10.68
N GLY A 205 24.49 -5.20 -11.05
CA GLY A 205 25.57 -4.49 -10.35
C GLY A 205 25.31 -2.98 -10.31
N ARG A 206 24.96 -2.38 -11.47
CA ARG A 206 24.64 -0.95 -11.58
C ARG A 206 23.35 -0.56 -10.85
N MET A 207 22.34 -1.43 -10.81
CA MET A 207 21.12 -1.24 -10.01
C MET A 207 21.47 -1.10 -8.53
N ILE A 208 22.24 -2.07 -7.99
CA ILE A 208 22.65 -2.09 -6.58
C ILE A 208 23.50 -0.86 -6.26
N ASP A 209 24.49 -0.52 -7.10
CA ASP A 209 25.32 0.67 -6.91
C ASP A 209 24.50 1.95 -6.87
N SER A 210 23.61 2.12 -7.86
CA SER A 210 22.88 3.38 -8.03
C SER A 210 21.84 3.60 -6.94
N VAL A 211 21.14 2.54 -6.52
CA VAL A 211 20.07 2.65 -5.53
C VAL A 211 20.59 2.70 -4.10
N SER A 212 21.71 2.03 -3.78
CA SER A 212 22.23 1.97 -2.40
C SER A 212 23.11 3.16 -2.03
N ALA A 213 23.83 3.75 -3.00
CA ALA A 213 24.77 4.85 -2.73
C ALA A 213 24.17 6.09 -2.03
N PRO A 214 22.91 6.50 -2.28
CA PRO A 214 22.30 7.64 -1.60
C PRO A 214 22.00 7.42 -0.11
N PHE A 215 21.90 6.16 0.34
CA PHE A 215 21.45 5.81 1.69
C PHE A 215 22.63 5.57 2.64
N ARG A 216 22.47 5.94 3.92
CA ARG A 216 23.39 5.54 4.99
C ARG A 216 23.29 4.06 5.34
N SER A 217 22.09 3.50 5.18
CA SER A 217 21.81 2.10 5.50
C SER A 217 22.73 1.17 4.70
N ARG A 218 23.10 0.05 5.32
CA ARG A 218 23.75 -1.06 4.64
C ARG A 218 22.77 -2.14 4.24
N LYS A 219 21.46 -1.94 4.41
CA LYS A 219 20.44 -2.89 4.03
C LYS A 219 19.96 -2.65 2.60
N ILE A 220 19.59 -3.72 1.93
CA ILE A 220 18.92 -3.67 0.64
C ILE A 220 17.96 -4.85 0.56
N HIS A 221 16.72 -4.58 0.16
CA HIS A 221 15.79 -5.65 -0.17
C HIS A 221 15.86 -5.91 -1.68
N ILE A 222 16.16 -7.13 -2.10
CA ILE A 222 16.48 -7.49 -3.51
C ILE A 222 15.29 -8.08 -4.28
N GLY A 223 14.12 -8.19 -3.63
CA GLY A 223 12.88 -8.67 -4.23
C GLY A 223 12.88 -10.19 -4.33
N MET A 224 12.82 -10.69 -5.58
CA MET A 224 12.82 -12.11 -5.96
C MET A 224 11.52 -12.87 -5.66
N ASP A 225 10.41 -12.16 -5.52
CA ASP A 225 9.05 -12.69 -5.38
C ASP A 225 8.42 -13.05 -6.73
N GLU A 226 7.36 -13.88 -6.67
CA GLU A 226 6.38 -14.16 -7.73
C GLU A 226 6.92 -14.47 -9.15
N ALA A 227 8.15 -14.96 -9.27
CA ALA A 227 8.81 -15.25 -10.53
C ALA A 227 8.34 -16.59 -11.17
N GLU A 228 7.04 -16.77 -11.36
CA GLU A 228 6.45 -18.03 -11.84
C GLU A 228 6.87 -18.40 -13.27
N GLU A 229 7.12 -17.39 -14.10
CA GLU A 229 7.55 -17.53 -15.49
C GLU A 229 9.07 -17.74 -15.66
N LEU A 230 9.84 -17.73 -14.57
CA LEU A 230 11.31 -17.82 -14.61
C LEU A 230 11.80 -18.97 -15.49
N GLY A 231 12.63 -18.66 -16.48
CA GLY A 231 13.26 -19.66 -17.35
C GLY A 231 12.35 -20.21 -18.44
N ARG A 232 11.13 -19.66 -18.62
CA ARG A 232 10.14 -20.12 -19.61
C ARG A 232 10.02 -19.21 -20.83
N GLY A 233 10.76 -18.11 -20.87
CA GLY A 233 10.84 -17.21 -22.02
C GLY A 233 12.08 -17.47 -22.86
N ARG A 234 12.76 -16.38 -23.25
CA ARG A 234 14.00 -16.41 -24.05
C ARG A 234 15.12 -17.26 -23.42
N TYR A 235 15.13 -17.42 -22.10
CA TYR A 235 16.06 -18.31 -21.40
C TYR A 235 15.94 -19.75 -21.93
N LEU A 236 14.72 -20.24 -22.15
CA LEU A 236 14.47 -21.59 -22.65
C LEU A 236 15.08 -21.80 -24.04
N ASP A 237 14.97 -20.80 -24.93
CA ASP A 237 15.52 -20.86 -26.28
C ASP A 237 17.06 -20.85 -26.28
N LEU A 238 17.68 -20.15 -25.33
CA LEU A 238 19.13 -19.99 -25.26
C LEU A 238 19.84 -21.11 -24.51
N TYR A 239 19.25 -21.60 -23.43
CA TYR A 239 19.91 -22.51 -22.48
C TYR A 239 19.20 -23.86 -22.33
N GLY A 240 18.05 -24.05 -22.99
CA GLY A 240 17.21 -25.22 -22.81
C GLY A 240 16.50 -25.25 -21.46
N TYR A 241 15.73 -26.32 -21.24
CA TYR A 241 14.97 -26.46 -20.01
C TYR A 241 15.89 -26.76 -18.82
N ARG A 242 15.73 -25.96 -17.76
CA ARG A 242 16.32 -26.18 -16.43
C ARG A 242 15.24 -25.96 -15.37
N SER A 243 15.41 -26.55 -14.19
CA SER A 243 14.42 -26.38 -13.13
C SER A 243 14.44 -24.94 -12.60
N ARG A 244 13.26 -24.35 -12.32
CA ARG A 244 13.14 -22.98 -11.78
C ARG A 244 13.94 -22.80 -10.49
N PHE A 245 13.97 -23.81 -9.63
CA PHE A 245 14.74 -23.80 -8.39
C PHE A 245 16.25 -23.68 -8.65
N GLU A 246 16.80 -24.39 -9.63
CA GLU A 246 18.21 -24.25 -10.01
C GLU A 246 18.52 -22.87 -10.57
N ILE A 247 17.69 -22.38 -11.50
CA ILE A 247 17.85 -21.05 -12.10
C ILE A 247 17.83 -19.98 -11.00
N MET A 248 16.87 -20.05 -10.08
CA MET A 248 16.71 -19.08 -9.00
C MET A 248 17.88 -19.14 -7.99
N THR A 249 18.33 -20.33 -7.60
CA THR A 249 19.44 -20.47 -6.62
C THR A 249 20.78 -20.02 -7.21
N GLU A 250 21.04 -20.27 -8.49
CA GLU A 250 22.22 -19.75 -9.18
C GLU A 250 22.17 -18.23 -9.33
N HIS A 251 21.03 -17.68 -9.75
CA HIS A 251 20.83 -16.23 -9.86
C HIS A 251 20.99 -15.54 -8.51
N LEU A 252 20.32 -16.04 -7.47
CA LEU A 252 20.44 -15.53 -6.10
C LEU A 252 21.90 -15.51 -5.64
N SER A 253 22.66 -16.57 -5.89
CA SER A 253 24.07 -16.63 -5.51
C SER A 253 24.90 -15.49 -6.12
N ARG A 254 24.65 -15.15 -7.39
CA ARG A 254 25.31 -14.03 -8.10
C ARG A 254 24.87 -12.67 -7.55
N VAL A 255 23.58 -12.48 -7.30
CA VAL A 255 23.08 -11.23 -6.70
C VAL A 255 23.68 -11.02 -5.31
N LEU A 256 23.72 -12.05 -4.47
CA LEU A 256 24.33 -11.97 -3.14
C LEU A 256 25.82 -11.69 -3.19
N GLU A 257 26.54 -12.21 -4.21
CA GLU A 257 27.94 -11.85 -4.44
C GLU A 257 28.10 -10.37 -4.72
N ALA A 258 27.31 -9.81 -5.64
CA ALA A 258 27.32 -8.38 -5.94
C ALA A 258 26.97 -7.53 -4.69
N VAL A 259 26.02 -7.96 -3.87
CA VAL A 259 25.66 -7.29 -2.60
C VAL A 259 26.83 -7.34 -1.60
N ARG A 260 27.48 -8.51 -1.44
CA ARG A 260 28.62 -8.69 -0.52
C ARG A 260 29.82 -7.83 -0.90
N GLU A 261 30.15 -7.73 -2.17
CA GLU A 261 31.25 -6.89 -2.67
C GLU A 261 31.10 -5.42 -2.26
N ARG A 262 29.85 -4.97 -2.06
CA ARG A 262 29.49 -3.61 -1.67
C ARG A 262 29.32 -3.43 -0.16
N GLY A 263 29.54 -4.49 0.63
CA GLY A 263 29.37 -4.47 2.08
C GLY A 263 27.91 -4.26 2.53
N LEU A 264 26.96 -4.66 1.70
CA LEU A 264 25.52 -4.55 1.97
C LEU A 264 25.00 -5.85 2.62
N LYS A 265 23.85 -5.76 3.28
CA LYS A 265 23.10 -6.84 3.93
C LYS A 265 21.79 -7.06 3.16
N PRO A 266 21.63 -8.18 2.46
CA PRO A 266 20.47 -8.42 1.63
C PRO A 266 19.28 -8.92 2.45
N MET A 267 18.09 -8.53 2.00
CA MET A 267 16.80 -9.08 2.39
C MET A 267 16.07 -9.56 1.14
N MET A 268 15.28 -10.62 1.22
CA MET A 268 14.45 -11.08 0.10
C MET A 268 13.12 -11.64 0.55
N TRP A 269 12.12 -11.62 -0.32
CA TRP A 269 10.85 -12.30 -0.07
C TRP A 269 11.05 -13.82 -0.03
N SER A 270 10.35 -14.51 0.86
CA SER A 270 10.55 -15.94 1.10
C SER A 270 9.60 -16.87 0.32
N ASP A 271 8.60 -16.33 -0.37
CA ASP A 271 7.47 -17.09 -0.94
C ASP A 271 7.91 -18.14 -1.96
N MET A 272 8.87 -17.80 -2.82
CA MET A 272 9.29 -18.70 -3.91
C MET A 272 9.88 -20.01 -3.37
N PHE A 273 10.57 -20.01 -2.22
CA PHE A 273 11.09 -21.23 -1.62
C PHE A 273 9.98 -22.12 -1.04
N LEU A 274 8.93 -21.51 -0.48
CA LEU A 274 7.76 -22.25 -0.02
C LEU A 274 6.95 -22.81 -1.19
N LYS A 275 6.79 -22.04 -2.28
CA LYS A 275 6.18 -22.52 -3.53
C LYS A 275 6.92 -23.72 -4.12
N PHE A 276 8.26 -23.68 -4.13
CA PHE A 276 9.05 -24.81 -4.63
C PHE A 276 8.98 -26.04 -3.73
N ALA A 277 8.75 -25.86 -2.43
CA ALA A 277 8.54 -26.97 -1.51
C ALA A 277 7.14 -27.59 -1.63
N SER A 278 6.15 -26.83 -2.14
CA SER A 278 4.77 -27.30 -2.35
C SER A 278 4.69 -28.38 -3.42
N ARG A 279 3.98 -29.47 -3.12
CA ARG A 279 3.87 -30.66 -4.00
C ARG A 279 3.23 -30.34 -5.35
N ASP A 280 2.32 -29.37 -5.39
CA ASP A 280 1.50 -29.07 -6.56
C ASP A 280 1.93 -27.76 -7.23
N GLY A 281 2.86 -27.02 -6.61
CA GLY A 281 3.39 -25.74 -7.11
C GLY A 281 2.35 -24.62 -7.28
N ALA A 282 1.11 -24.82 -6.79
CA ALA A 282 -0.05 -23.97 -7.06
C ALA A 282 -0.52 -23.15 -5.84
N GLU A 283 -0.18 -23.55 -4.61
CA GLU A 283 -0.60 -22.85 -3.39
C GLU A 283 0.60 -22.38 -2.58
N HIS A 284 0.56 -21.11 -2.16
CA HIS A 284 1.62 -20.45 -1.41
C HIS A 284 1.85 -21.09 -0.03
N TYR A 285 0.89 -21.84 0.53
CA TYR A 285 0.93 -22.23 1.94
C TYR A 285 0.10 -23.50 2.24
N ASP A 286 0.27 -24.58 1.48
CA ASP A 286 -0.33 -25.88 1.85
C ASP A 286 0.17 -26.31 3.25
N LYS A 287 -0.77 -26.66 4.14
CA LYS A 287 -0.51 -27.05 5.53
C LYS A 287 0.46 -28.22 5.63
N GLU A 288 0.50 -29.12 4.65
CA GLU A 288 1.40 -30.29 4.64
C GLU A 288 2.80 -30.01 4.07
N THR A 289 3.01 -28.85 3.44
CA THR A 289 4.29 -28.53 2.79
C THR A 289 5.41 -28.30 3.82
N GLN A 290 6.50 -29.06 3.67
CA GLN A 290 7.75 -28.89 4.43
C GLN A 290 8.90 -28.63 3.46
N ILE A 291 9.76 -27.66 3.79
CA ILE A 291 10.96 -27.38 3.01
C ILE A 291 11.94 -28.55 3.16
N PRO A 292 12.27 -29.28 2.09
CA PRO A 292 13.19 -30.42 2.17
C PRO A 292 14.59 -29.96 2.64
N GLU A 293 15.26 -30.76 3.45
CA GLU A 293 16.61 -30.43 3.93
C GLU A 293 17.61 -30.20 2.78
N SER A 294 17.47 -30.95 1.69
CA SER A 294 18.26 -30.78 0.47
C SER A 294 18.07 -29.42 -0.19
N MET A 295 16.86 -28.84 -0.12
CA MET A 295 16.55 -27.50 -0.59
C MET A 295 17.15 -26.46 0.37
N ALA A 296 16.88 -26.61 1.67
CA ALA A 296 17.37 -25.69 2.70
C ALA A 296 18.91 -25.56 2.69
N ARG A 297 19.65 -26.64 2.42
CA ARG A 297 21.13 -26.61 2.32
C ARG A 297 21.65 -25.81 1.13
N ARG A 298 20.85 -25.64 0.07
CA ARG A 298 21.23 -24.88 -1.14
C ARG A 298 20.87 -23.40 -1.05
N ILE A 299 20.06 -23.02 -0.08
CA ILE A 299 19.64 -21.63 0.12
C ILE A 299 20.75 -20.92 0.92
N PRO A 300 21.35 -19.85 0.37
CA PRO A 300 22.36 -19.05 1.06
C PRO A 300 21.87 -18.57 2.44
N LYS A 301 22.78 -18.50 3.41
CA LYS A 301 22.45 -18.14 4.81
C LYS A 301 22.72 -16.68 5.14
N ASP A 302 23.38 -15.98 4.23
CA ASP A 302 23.77 -14.58 4.34
C ASP A 302 22.73 -13.64 3.70
N VAL A 303 21.45 -13.98 3.85
CA VAL A 303 20.29 -13.20 3.44
C VAL A 303 19.20 -13.29 4.48
N ASP A 304 18.59 -12.15 4.83
CA ASP A 304 17.43 -12.12 5.70
C ASP A 304 16.17 -12.46 4.88
N MET A 305 15.38 -13.40 5.38
CA MET A 305 14.13 -13.81 4.73
C MET A 305 12.99 -12.95 5.24
N VAL A 306 12.17 -12.42 4.33
CA VAL A 306 10.98 -11.65 4.66
C VAL A 306 9.75 -12.50 4.40
N TYR A 307 9.15 -13.01 5.48
CA TYR A 307 7.87 -13.68 5.44
C TYR A 307 6.76 -12.65 5.34
N TRP A 308 5.98 -12.70 4.25
CA TRP A 308 4.85 -11.80 4.04
C TRP A 308 3.52 -12.54 4.12
N ASP A 309 2.57 -11.95 4.85
CA ASP A 309 1.20 -12.40 4.98
C ASP A 309 0.30 -11.24 5.40
N TYR A 310 -0.78 -11.05 4.63
CA TYR A 310 -1.64 -9.88 4.72
C TYR A 310 -3.06 -10.21 5.16
N ALA A 311 -3.42 -11.49 5.24
CA ALA A 311 -4.82 -11.91 5.23
C ALA A 311 -5.23 -12.91 6.31
N HIS A 312 -4.32 -13.74 6.83
CA HIS A 312 -4.69 -14.65 7.92
C HIS A 312 -5.07 -13.85 9.18
N GLN A 313 -6.08 -14.33 9.90
CA GLN A 313 -6.54 -13.68 11.14
C GLN A 313 -6.34 -14.54 12.38
N GLU A 314 -6.08 -15.84 12.19
CA GLU A 314 -5.82 -16.75 13.30
C GLU A 314 -4.33 -16.78 13.61
N GLN A 315 -3.97 -16.76 14.90
CA GLN A 315 -2.57 -16.72 15.32
C GLN A 315 -1.83 -18.02 14.95
N GLU A 316 -2.54 -19.15 14.97
CA GLU A 316 -2.03 -20.48 14.64
C GLU A 316 -1.51 -20.57 13.20
N ASP A 317 -2.13 -19.82 12.27
CA ASP A 317 -1.67 -19.77 10.88
C ASP A 317 -0.28 -19.12 10.81
N TYR A 318 -0.08 -18.00 11.52
CA TYR A 318 1.24 -17.34 11.61
C TYR A 318 2.29 -18.21 12.32
N GLU A 319 1.94 -18.87 13.43
CA GLU A 319 2.84 -19.78 14.13
C GLU A 319 3.33 -20.91 13.22
N LEU A 320 2.39 -21.53 12.49
CA LEU A 320 2.69 -22.60 11.54
C LEU A 320 3.63 -22.11 10.44
N LEU A 321 3.36 -20.93 9.88
CA LEU A 321 4.15 -20.38 8.78
C LEU A 321 5.53 -19.93 9.24
N ILE A 322 5.66 -19.30 10.40
CA ILE A 322 6.97 -18.99 11.00
C ILE A 322 7.77 -20.27 11.25
N ALA A 323 7.13 -21.32 11.81
CA ALA A 323 7.78 -22.61 12.03
C ALA A 323 8.31 -23.23 10.73
N LYS A 324 7.57 -23.10 9.62
CA LYS A 324 8.01 -23.57 8.29
C LYS A 324 9.21 -22.82 7.72
N HIS A 325 9.43 -21.58 8.13
CA HIS A 325 10.62 -20.82 7.73
C HIS A 325 11.88 -21.18 8.53
N ARG A 326 11.74 -21.66 9.78
CA ARG A 326 12.91 -21.97 10.64
C ARG A 326 13.93 -22.92 10.01
N PRO A 327 13.55 -23.99 9.28
CA PRO A 327 14.50 -24.87 8.59
C PRO A 327 15.40 -24.17 7.57
N LEU A 328 15.02 -22.98 7.07
CA LEU A 328 15.87 -22.17 6.19
C LEU A 328 17.14 -21.70 6.91
N GLY A 329 17.16 -21.63 8.24
CA GLY A 329 18.32 -21.20 9.03
C GLY A 329 18.77 -19.76 8.74
N CYS A 330 17.89 -18.95 8.15
CA CYS A 330 18.10 -17.53 7.88
C CYS A 330 17.45 -16.70 8.99
N ARG A 331 17.90 -15.46 9.20
CA ARG A 331 17.15 -14.51 10.03
C ARG A 331 15.83 -14.21 9.34
N LEU A 332 14.76 -14.13 10.12
CA LEU A 332 13.40 -13.91 9.61
C LEU A 332 12.91 -12.53 10.04
N ALA A 333 12.48 -11.75 9.07
CA ALA A 333 11.68 -10.54 9.24
C ALA A 333 10.23 -10.85 8.81
N PHE A 334 9.29 -10.04 9.29
CA PHE A 334 7.87 -10.18 8.94
C PHE A 334 7.38 -8.95 8.17
N ALA A 335 6.52 -9.16 7.19
CA ALA A 335 5.83 -8.12 6.46
C ALA A 335 4.31 -8.36 6.49
N GLY A 336 3.60 -7.56 7.26
CA GLY A 336 2.15 -7.48 7.19
C GLY A 336 1.72 -6.39 6.20
N ALA A 337 0.43 -6.06 6.17
CA ALA A 337 -0.08 -5.00 5.31
C ALA A 337 -1.02 -4.03 6.04
N VAL A 338 -0.98 -2.77 5.62
CA VAL A 338 -2.14 -1.87 5.74
C VAL A 338 -2.76 -1.78 4.36
N TRP A 339 -3.94 -2.39 4.22
CA TRP A 339 -4.52 -2.76 2.94
C TRP A 339 -5.09 -1.56 2.18
N VAL A 340 -4.23 -0.90 1.40
CA VAL A 340 -4.57 0.24 0.53
C VAL A 340 -4.62 -0.12 -0.96
N PHE A 341 -4.37 -1.38 -1.32
CA PHE A 341 -4.28 -1.84 -2.71
C PHE A 341 -5.60 -2.41 -3.24
N ASN A 342 -5.89 -2.15 -4.52
CA ASN A 342 -7.13 -2.53 -5.21
C ASN A 342 -8.43 -1.97 -4.59
N THR A 343 -8.32 -0.88 -3.83
CA THR A 343 -9.42 -0.19 -3.14
C THR A 343 -9.18 1.32 -3.15
N PHE A 344 -10.21 2.13 -2.91
CA PHE A 344 -10.09 3.59 -2.68
C PHE A 344 -9.96 3.96 -1.20
N GLY A 345 -10.36 3.06 -0.29
CA GLY A 345 -10.28 3.23 1.16
C GLY A 345 -9.40 2.15 1.78
N VAL A 346 -8.94 2.32 3.01
CA VAL A 346 -8.20 1.23 3.65
C VAL A 346 -9.18 0.15 4.11
N ASN A 347 -8.91 -1.12 3.79
CA ASN A 347 -9.65 -2.23 4.39
C ASN A 347 -9.20 -2.46 5.84
N TYR A 348 -9.61 -1.57 6.74
CA TYR A 348 -9.23 -1.60 8.16
C TYR A 348 -9.75 -2.83 8.89
N GLY A 349 -10.91 -3.39 8.48
CA GLY A 349 -11.45 -4.61 9.06
C GLY A 349 -10.47 -5.78 8.94
N LEU A 350 -9.98 -6.04 7.72
CA LEU A 350 -8.96 -7.06 7.49
C LEU A 350 -7.60 -6.66 8.07
N SER A 351 -7.15 -5.42 7.79
CA SER A 351 -5.78 -4.99 8.10
C SER A 351 -5.48 -5.02 9.60
N LEU A 352 -6.38 -4.49 10.43
CA LEU A 352 -6.15 -4.40 11.88
C LEU A 352 -6.22 -5.78 12.54
N ASN A 353 -7.17 -6.63 12.14
CA ASN A 353 -7.30 -7.98 12.67
C ASN A 353 -6.09 -8.86 12.31
N ALA A 354 -5.68 -8.86 11.04
CA ALA A 354 -4.51 -9.60 10.59
C ALA A 354 -3.22 -9.11 11.27
N THR A 355 -3.04 -7.78 11.35
CA THR A 355 -1.88 -7.16 12.02
C THR A 355 -1.81 -7.51 13.50
N ASP A 356 -2.94 -7.46 14.22
CA ASP A 356 -2.97 -7.75 15.66
C ASP A 356 -2.50 -9.18 15.94
N SER A 357 -3.06 -10.14 15.21
CA SER A 357 -2.67 -11.55 15.30
C SER A 357 -1.19 -11.76 14.94
N ALA A 358 -0.76 -11.22 13.80
CA ALA A 358 0.61 -11.39 13.32
C ALA A 358 1.65 -10.81 14.28
N LEU A 359 1.45 -9.58 14.75
CA LEU A 359 2.44 -8.90 15.59
C LEU A 359 2.49 -9.47 17.00
N GLN A 360 1.40 -10.02 17.52
CA GLN A 360 1.44 -10.79 18.79
C GLN A 360 2.27 -12.07 18.64
N VAL A 361 2.11 -12.81 17.54
CA VAL A 361 2.90 -14.02 17.25
C VAL A 361 4.37 -13.65 17.04
N CYS A 362 4.67 -12.61 16.26
CA CYS A 362 6.04 -12.15 16.03
C CYS A 362 6.79 -11.88 17.33
N LYS A 363 6.15 -11.22 18.32
CA LYS A 363 6.75 -10.97 19.63
C LYS A 363 7.07 -12.27 20.38
N ARG A 364 6.15 -13.24 20.41
CA ARG A 364 6.35 -14.54 21.08
C ARG A 364 7.44 -15.37 20.41
N GLU A 365 7.46 -15.36 19.08
CA GLU A 365 8.39 -16.11 18.24
C GLU A 365 9.76 -15.44 18.11
N GLY A 366 9.96 -14.27 18.74
CA GLY A 366 11.23 -13.55 18.71
C GLY A 366 11.59 -12.96 17.34
N ILE A 367 10.59 -12.66 16.51
CA ILE A 367 10.77 -11.84 15.30
C ILE A 367 10.90 -10.38 15.73
N ARG A 368 12.04 -9.77 15.41
CA ARG A 368 12.42 -8.43 15.91
C ARG A 368 12.36 -7.35 14.83
N GLU A 369 12.02 -7.70 13.61
CA GLU A 369 12.02 -6.79 12.46
C GLU A 369 10.73 -7.00 11.67
N VAL A 370 9.89 -5.95 11.61
CA VAL A 370 8.54 -6.04 11.05
C VAL A 370 8.20 -4.84 10.17
N TYR A 371 7.50 -5.07 9.07
CA TYR A 371 7.15 -4.04 8.10
C TYR A 371 5.65 -4.00 7.82
N ALA A 372 5.10 -2.78 7.74
CA ALA A 372 3.74 -2.53 7.26
C ALA A 372 3.79 -2.21 5.76
N THR A 373 3.48 -3.19 4.92
CA THR A 373 3.44 -2.98 3.46
C THR A 373 2.18 -2.23 3.04
N MET A 374 2.34 -1.31 2.10
CA MET A 374 1.24 -0.50 1.54
C MET A 374 1.37 -0.53 0.01
N TRP A 375 0.92 -1.64 -0.58
CA TRP A 375 0.95 -1.84 -2.03
C TRP A 375 0.00 -0.89 -2.76
N GLY A 376 0.28 -0.62 -4.04
CA GLY A 376 -0.48 0.32 -4.88
C GLY A 376 -1.17 -0.32 -6.08
N ASP A 377 -1.51 -1.60 -6.02
CA ASP A 377 -1.91 -2.41 -7.18
C ASP A 377 -2.87 -1.74 -8.16
N ASP A 378 -2.57 -1.93 -9.45
CA ASP A 378 -3.34 -1.40 -10.59
C ASP A 378 -3.50 0.13 -10.59
N GLY A 379 -2.46 0.86 -10.16
CA GLY A 379 -2.28 2.28 -10.49
C GLY A 379 -2.44 3.28 -9.34
N MET A 380 -2.34 2.83 -8.09
CA MET A 380 -2.37 3.64 -6.86
C MET A 380 -3.60 4.57 -6.81
N GLU A 381 -4.80 4.00 -6.92
CA GLU A 381 -6.06 4.77 -6.81
C GLU A 381 -6.38 5.20 -5.37
N SER A 382 -5.65 4.61 -4.42
CA SER A 382 -5.62 4.97 -3.01
C SER A 382 -4.41 5.86 -2.70
N ASN A 383 -4.06 6.00 -1.44
CA ASN A 383 -2.81 6.64 -1.04
C ASN A 383 -2.31 6.12 0.33
N PRO A 384 -1.01 6.20 0.62
CA PRO A 384 -0.47 5.74 1.90
C PRO A 384 -0.81 6.65 3.10
N PHE A 385 -1.38 7.85 2.88
CA PHE A 385 -1.71 8.78 3.96
C PHE A 385 -3.01 8.40 4.67
N ILE A 386 -3.97 7.81 3.96
CA ILE A 386 -5.18 7.27 4.59
C ILE A 386 -4.90 6.03 5.46
N ALA A 387 -3.68 5.48 5.43
CA ALA A 387 -3.20 4.35 6.22
C ALA A 387 -2.59 4.73 7.58
N LEU A 388 -2.59 6.01 7.96
CA LEU A 388 -1.93 6.50 9.18
C LEU A 388 -2.47 5.86 10.47
N LEU A 389 -3.75 5.45 10.53
CA LEU A 389 -4.25 4.66 11.66
C LEU A 389 -3.57 3.29 11.73
N GLY A 390 -3.39 2.61 10.59
CA GLY A 390 -2.66 1.34 10.53
C GLY A 390 -1.20 1.50 10.98
N LEU A 391 -0.53 2.57 10.55
CA LEU A 391 0.84 2.86 11.01
C LEU A 391 0.91 3.19 12.51
N GLN A 392 -0.06 3.94 13.04
CA GLN A 392 -0.18 4.15 14.48
C GLN A 392 -0.38 2.82 15.21
N PHE A 393 -1.17 1.90 14.65
CA PHE A 393 -1.40 0.59 15.26
C PHE A 393 -0.12 -0.26 15.32
N TYR A 394 0.68 -0.30 14.24
CA TYR A 394 2.03 -0.88 14.27
C TYR A 394 2.89 -0.23 15.35
N ALA A 395 2.87 1.10 15.44
CA ALA A 395 3.62 1.83 16.45
C ALA A 395 3.20 1.46 17.88
N GLU A 396 1.90 1.36 18.19
CA GLU A 396 1.46 0.96 19.52
C GLU A 396 1.78 -0.51 19.83
N HIS A 397 1.80 -1.40 18.81
CA HIS A 397 2.36 -2.74 18.95
C HIS A 397 3.87 -2.73 19.28
N ALA A 398 4.63 -1.77 18.76
CA ALA A 398 6.07 -1.65 19.03
C ALA A 398 6.36 -1.40 20.52
N TYR A 399 5.44 -0.78 21.25
CA TYR A 399 5.66 -0.35 22.64
C TYR A 399 4.75 -1.06 23.65
N THR A 400 4.02 -2.09 23.23
CA THR A 400 3.12 -2.89 24.07
C THR A 400 3.49 -4.37 23.98
N ALA A 401 3.72 -5.07 25.10
CA ALA A 401 4.10 -6.49 25.06
C ALA A 401 3.04 -7.42 24.45
N GLY A 402 1.76 -7.13 24.71
CA GLY A 402 0.62 -7.86 24.14
C GLY A 402 -0.10 -7.07 23.04
N ARG A 403 -1.44 -7.10 23.10
CA ARG A 403 -2.34 -6.28 22.28
C ARG A 403 -2.36 -4.83 22.78
N PRO A 404 -2.26 -3.82 21.89
CA PRO A 404 -2.45 -2.42 22.26
C PRO A 404 -3.84 -2.12 22.82
N ASP A 405 -3.92 -1.15 23.72
CA ASP A 405 -5.20 -0.61 24.20
C ASP A 405 -5.88 0.22 23.09
N PRO A 406 -7.11 -0.13 22.66
CA PRO A 406 -7.83 0.63 21.64
C PRO A 406 -8.06 2.11 22.00
N ALA A 407 -8.31 2.43 23.28
CA ALA A 407 -8.51 3.83 23.68
C ALA A 407 -7.23 4.65 23.48
N ARG A 408 -6.08 4.06 23.84
CA ARG A 408 -4.77 4.67 23.63
C ARG A 408 -4.45 4.83 22.15
N LEU A 409 -4.78 3.83 21.31
CA LEU A 409 -4.62 3.93 19.86
C LEU A 409 -5.39 5.14 19.30
N ALA A 410 -6.65 5.29 19.69
CA ALA A 410 -7.51 6.39 19.25
C ALA A 410 -6.97 7.77 19.68
N GLU A 411 -6.52 7.91 20.92
CA GLU A 411 -5.87 9.12 21.42
C GLU A 411 -4.59 9.45 20.63
N ARG A 412 -3.74 8.43 20.41
CA ARG A 412 -2.46 8.61 19.74
C ARG A 412 -2.61 8.97 18.27
N VAL A 413 -3.50 8.31 17.53
CA VAL A 413 -3.72 8.66 16.11
C VAL A 413 -4.28 10.07 15.98
N LYS A 414 -5.21 10.48 16.85
CA LYS A 414 -5.74 11.85 16.86
C LYS A 414 -4.65 12.87 17.14
N PHE A 415 -3.79 12.61 18.13
CA PHE A 415 -2.68 13.51 18.44
C PHE A 415 -1.66 13.61 17.30
N CYS A 416 -1.23 12.48 16.73
CA CYS A 416 -0.20 12.47 15.69
C CYS A 416 -0.68 13.06 14.35
N THR A 417 -1.97 12.90 14.03
CA THR A 417 -2.50 13.21 12.68
C THR A 417 -3.47 14.39 12.65
N GLY A 418 -4.06 14.75 13.79
CA GLY A 418 -5.19 15.68 13.87
C GLY A 418 -6.54 15.05 13.50
N ILE A 419 -6.57 13.78 13.08
CA ILE A 419 -7.76 13.10 12.58
C ILE A 419 -8.23 12.03 13.56
N ASP A 420 -9.53 11.98 13.83
CA ASP A 420 -10.11 10.97 14.73
C ASP A 420 -10.04 9.58 14.12
N GLU A 421 -9.78 8.58 14.97
CA GLU A 421 -9.75 7.16 14.58
C GLU A 421 -11.01 6.77 13.79
N ALA A 422 -12.18 7.21 14.26
CA ALA A 422 -13.46 6.93 13.62
C ALA A 422 -13.54 7.43 12.17
N ALA A 423 -12.87 8.54 11.83
CA ALA A 423 -12.84 9.04 10.45
C ALA A 423 -12.04 8.10 9.53
N PHE A 424 -10.91 7.58 10.01
CA PHE A 424 -10.15 6.54 9.29
C PHE A 424 -10.95 5.25 9.15
N LEU A 425 -11.55 4.76 10.23
CA LEU A 425 -12.29 3.49 10.22
C LEU A 425 -13.47 3.50 9.25
N ARG A 426 -14.12 4.65 9.02
CA ARG A 426 -15.20 4.78 8.03
C ARG A 426 -14.78 4.42 6.61
N LEU A 427 -13.49 4.57 6.27
CA LEU A 427 -12.99 4.26 4.93
C LEU A 427 -13.17 2.78 4.56
N LYS A 428 -13.25 1.87 5.54
CA LYS A 428 -13.49 0.44 5.27
C LYS A 428 -14.83 0.19 4.59
N TYR A 429 -15.83 1.03 4.87
CA TYR A 429 -17.18 0.90 4.31
C TYR A 429 -17.26 1.30 2.84
N LEU A 430 -16.19 1.80 2.22
CA LEU A 430 -16.15 1.91 0.76
C LEU A 430 -16.30 0.54 0.09
N ASP A 431 -15.77 -0.51 0.72
CA ASP A 431 -15.77 -1.88 0.19
C ASP A 431 -16.39 -2.94 1.12
N GLU A 432 -16.56 -2.64 2.41
CA GLU A 432 -17.45 -3.39 3.30
C GLU A 432 -18.90 -2.96 3.08
N THR A 433 -19.45 -3.40 1.94
CA THR A 433 -20.80 -3.06 1.47
C THR A 433 -21.82 -4.14 1.85
N PRO A 434 -23.14 -3.92 1.60
CA PRO A 434 -24.08 -5.03 1.57
C PRO A 434 -23.54 -6.20 0.72
N GLY A 435 -23.73 -7.44 1.20
CA GLY A 435 -23.24 -8.65 0.54
C GLY A 435 -21.75 -8.95 0.71
N ALA A 436 -20.95 -8.06 1.32
CA ALA A 436 -19.61 -8.38 1.77
C ALA A 436 -19.66 -9.19 3.08
N GLU A 437 -18.64 -10.01 3.31
CA GLU A 437 -18.44 -10.62 4.62
C GLU A 437 -18.04 -9.53 5.64
N PRO A 438 -18.38 -9.69 6.94
CA PRO A 438 -17.98 -8.76 7.99
C PRO A 438 -16.48 -8.48 7.95
N ASP A 439 -16.08 -7.22 8.21
CA ASP A 439 -14.68 -6.77 8.15
C ASP A 439 -13.99 -6.99 6.79
N ASN A 440 -14.79 -7.25 5.76
CA ASN A 440 -14.37 -7.49 4.39
C ASN A 440 -13.20 -8.51 4.28
N VAL A 441 -13.27 -9.59 5.08
CA VAL A 441 -12.21 -10.62 5.14
C VAL A 441 -11.99 -11.38 3.84
N LYS A 442 -12.97 -11.32 2.92
CA LYS A 442 -12.89 -11.91 1.57
C LYS A 442 -12.39 -10.94 0.51
N GLN A 443 -11.96 -9.74 0.91
CA GLN A 443 -11.36 -8.74 0.03
C GLN A 443 -12.31 -8.42 -1.13
N SER A 444 -13.52 -7.97 -0.84
CA SER A 444 -14.40 -7.40 -1.86
C SER A 444 -13.90 -6.00 -2.24
N ASN A 445 -14.08 -5.55 -3.48
CA ASN A 445 -13.77 -4.17 -3.88
C ASN A 445 -14.83 -3.47 -4.77
N PRO A 446 -16.10 -3.45 -4.33
CA PRO A 446 -17.20 -2.83 -5.06
C PRO A 446 -17.00 -1.36 -5.39
N SER A 447 -16.32 -0.58 -4.54
CA SER A 447 -16.05 0.83 -4.84
C SER A 447 -15.33 1.02 -6.17
N LYS A 448 -14.39 0.12 -6.48
CA LYS A 448 -13.59 0.14 -7.70
C LYS A 448 -14.37 -0.36 -8.90
N PHE A 449 -14.94 -1.57 -8.85
CA PHE A 449 -15.63 -2.12 -10.03
C PHE A 449 -16.95 -1.40 -10.34
N LEU A 450 -17.67 -0.86 -9.35
CA LEU A 450 -18.89 -0.09 -9.59
C LEU A 450 -18.59 1.29 -10.19
N LEU A 451 -17.45 1.89 -9.85
CA LEU A 451 -16.99 3.12 -10.50
C LEU A 451 -16.69 2.88 -11.97
N TYR A 452 -15.89 1.85 -12.28
CA TYR A 452 -15.35 1.67 -13.63
C TYR A 452 -16.21 0.84 -14.59
N GLN A 453 -17.17 0.05 -14.11
CA GLN A 453 -18.01 -0.74 -15.02
C GLN A 453 -18.80 0.15 -15.98
N ASP A 454 -18.93 -0.32 -17.21
CA ASP A 454 -19.77 0.32 -18.23
C ASP A 454 -21.27 0.11 -17.93
N VAL A 455 -22.08 1.17 -18.08
CA VAL A 455 -23.51 1.12 -17.73
C VAL A 455 -24.38 0.38 -18.75
N LEU A 456 -23.96 0.29 -20.02
CA LEU A 456 -24.67 -0.48 -21.04
C LEU A 456 -24.34 -1.97 -20.92
N LEU A 457 -23.07 -2.30 -20.67
CA LEU A 457 -22.61 -3.68 -20.55
C LEU A 457 -22.98 -4.30 -19.19
N GLY A 458 -22.87 -3.54 -18.09
CA GLY A 458 -23.31 -3.97 -16.76
C GLY A 458 -22.63 -5.25 -16.25
N LEU A 459 -21.32 -5.40 -16.46
CA LEU A 459 -20.59 -6.66 -16.17
C LEU A 459 -20.72 -7.11 -14.70
N PHE A 460 -20.88 -6.18 -13.77
CA PHE A 460 -20.96 -6.48 -12.33
C PHE A 460 -22.39 -6.35 -11.78
N ASP A 461 -23.36 -5.98 -12.62
CA ASP A 461 -24.75 -5.77 -12.18
C ASP A 461 -25.35 -7.04 -11.58
N LYS A 462 -25.06 -8.21 -12.15
CA LYS A 462 -25.52 -9.48 -11.59
C LYS A 462 -24.88 -9.79 -10.24
N GLN A 463 -23.66 -9.30 -9.98
CA GLN A 463 -22.99 -9.49 -8.69
C GLN A 463 -23.63 -8.68 -7.57
N ILE A 464 -24.28 -7.56 -7.88
CA ILE A 464 -24.85 -6.61 -6.90
C ILE A 464 -26.38 -6.57 -6.91
N GLU A 465 -27.04 -7.30 -7.81
CA GLU A 465 -28.51 -7.34 -7.97
C GLU A 465 -29.28 -7.58 -6.65
N GLY A 466 -30.19 -6.67 -6.29
CA GLY A 466 -30.98 -6.80 -5.06
C GLY A 466 -30.25 -6.40 -3.78
N LEU A 467 -29.02 -5.90 -3.85
CA LEU A 467 -28.35 -5.25 -2.72
C LEU A 467 -28.57 -3.73 -2.76
N PRO A 468 -28.79 -3.09 -1.61
CA PRO A 468 -29.02 -1.65 -1.51
C PRO A 468 -27.69 -0.86 -1.53
N MET A 469 -26.95 -0.96 -2.63
CA MET A 469 -25.65 -0.30 -2.81
C MET A 469 -25.78 1.22 -2.86
N ALA A 470 -26.79 1.75 -3.56
CA ALA A 470 -27.01 3.18 -3.70
C ALA A 470 -27.28 3.85 -2.34
N GLU A 471 -28.13 3.22 -1.53
CA GLU A 471 -28.45 3.68 -0.17
C GLU A 471 -27.25 3.56 0.78
N HIS A 472 -26.45 2.50 0.67
CA HIS A 472 -25.20 2.34 1.41
C HIS A 472 -24.25 3.52 1.16
N TYR A 473 -23.96 3.80 -0.11
CA TYR A 473 -23.05 4.90 -0.46
C TYR A 473 -23.63 6.29 -0.15
N ARG A 474 -24.96 6.46 -0.16
CA ARG A 474 -25.60 7.71 0.29
C ARG A 474 -25.33 7.97 1.78
N ARG A 475 -25.53 6.96 2.63
CA ARG A 475 -25.24 7.07 4.07
C ARG A 475 -23.76 7.31 4.33
N LEU A 476 -22.89 6.57 3.64
CA LEU A 476 -21.46 6.72 3.80
C LEU A 476 -20.97 8.10 3.35
N GLU A 477 -21.53 8.69 2.29
CA GLU A 477 -21.26 10.08 1.90
C GLU A 477 -21.57 11.06 3.04
N GLU A 478 -22.75 10.92 3.67
CA GLU A 478 -23.19 11.75 4.80
C GLU A 478 -22.30 11.56 6.03
N GLU A 479 -21.92 10.32 6.34
CA GLU A 479 -21.04 9.98 7.46
C GLU A 479 -19.61 10.49 7.26
N ILE A 480 -19.03 10.34 6.07
CA ILE A 480 -17.70 10.88 5.77
C ILE A 480 -17.75 12.39 5.90
N ARG A 481 -18.69 13.06 5.22
CA ARG A 481 -18.87 14.51 5.31
C ARG A 481 -19.06 15.00 6.74
N GLY A 482 -19.85 14.27 7.54
CA GLY A 482 -20.12 14.62 8.94
C GLY A 482 -18.94 14.45 9.89
N GLY A 483 -17.89 13.70 9.50
CA GLY A 483 -16.64 13.58 10.28
C GLY A 483 -15.47 14.36 9.73
N ARG A 484 -15.66 15.15 8.68
CA ARG A 484 -14.63 16.05 8.16
C ARG A 484 -14.39 17.18 9.15
N ASP A 485 -13.12 17.58 9.26
CA ASP A 485 -12.66 18.66 10.11
C ASP A 485 -11.86 19.64 9.24
N PRO A 486 -12.48 20.71 8.72
CA PRO A 486 -11.83 21.65 7.80
C PRO A 486 -10.56 22.32 8.36
N GLU A 487 -10.38 22.35 9.68
CA GLU A 487 -9.20 22.91 10.33
C GLU A 487 -8.04 21.90 10.42
N ALA A 488 -8.32 20.60 10.24
CA ALA A 488 -7.30 19.56 10.26
C ALA A 488 -6.50 19.55 8.94
N ALA A 489 -5.17 19.59 9.05
CA ALA A 489 -4.27 19.64 7.89
C ALA A 489 -4.43 18.46 6.90
N LEU A 490 -4.94 17.32 7.39
CA LEU A 490 -5.16 16.08 6.65
C LEU A 490 -6.62 15.85 6.20
N ASP A 491 -7.53 16.81 6.41
CA ASP A 491 -8.94 16.66 6.03
C ASP A 491 -9.15 16.38 4.54
N TYR A 492 -8.30 16.94 3.68
CA TYR A 492 -8.34 16.71 2.23
C TYR A 492 -8.22 15.23 1.83
N LEU A 493 -7.73 14.36 2.72
CA LEU A 493 -7.67 12.91 2.47
C LEU A 493 -9.07 12.29 2.28
N PHE A 494 -10.10 12.90 2.88
CA PHE A 494 -11.47 12.40 2.86
C PHE A 494 -12.31 12.92 1.67
N GLU A 495 -11.78 13.86 0.89
CA GLU A 495 -12.51 14.43 -0.25
C GLU A 495 -12.73 13.41 -1.37
N VAL A 496 -11.71 12.62 -1.72
CA VAL A 496 -11.83 11.55 -2.74
C VAL A 496 -12.83 10.48 -2.30
N PRO A 497 -12.74 9.89 -1.08
CA PRO A 497 -13.79 9.01 -0.54
C PRO A 497 -15.20 9.61 -0.57
N GLU A 498 -15.37 10.86 -0.15
CA GLU A 498 -16.68 11.53 -0.16
C GLU A 498 -17.25 11.65 -1.58
N LYS A 499 -16.43 12.14 -2.53
CA LYS A 499 -16.85 12.31 -3.93
C LYS A 499 -17.09 10.97 -4.62
N LEU A 500 -16.35 9.92 -4.25
CA LEU A 500 -16.57 8.57 -4.73
C LEU A 500 -17.94 8.04 -4.27
N CYS A 501 -18.29 8.19 -2.99
CA CYS A 501 -19.63 7.86 -2.50
C CYS A 501 -20.71 8.64 -3.27
N GLY A 502 -20.47 9.92 -3.58
CA GLY A 502 -21.36 10.74 -4.40
C GLY A 502 -21.59 10.18 -5.82
N VAL A 503 -20.56 9.61 -6.46
CA VAL A 503 -20.70 8.88 -7.73
C VAL A 503 -21.47 7.59 -7.50
N LEU A 504 -21.05 6.78 -6.53
CA LEU A 504 -21.54 5.42 -6.36
C LEU A 504 -23.00 5.37 -5.87
N ARG A 505 -23.47 6.35 -5.09
CA ARG A 505 -24.90 6.43 -4.73
C ARG A 505 -25.82 6.65 -5.94
N ARG A 506 -25.28 7.15 -7.05
CA ARG A 506 -26.02 7.36 -8.31
C ARG A 506 -25.75 6.25 -9.32
N LYS A 507 -24.50 5.78 -9.39
CA LYS A 507 -24.02 4.89 -10.45
C LYS A 507 -24.11 3.40 -10.09
N SER A 508 -24.02 3.02 -8.82
CA SER A 508 -23.86 1.61 -8.43
C SER A 508 -24.94 0.67 -8.98
N GLU A 509 -26.20 1.13 -9.03
CA GLU A 509 -27.35 0.34 -9.45
C GLU A 509 -27.93 0.76 -10.82
N ILE A 510 -27.39 1.81 -11.46
CA ILE A 510 -27.98 2.38 -12.69
C ILE A 510 -28.02 1.36 -13.84
N GLY A 511 -27.03 0.48 -13.92
CA GLY A 511 -27.01 -0.59 -14.90
C GLY A 511 -28.22 -1.51 -14.73
N ILE A 512 -28.53 -1.95 -13.50
CA ILE A 512 -29.69 -2.81 -13.18
C ILE A 512 -31.00 -2.14 -13.57
N GLU A 513 -31.19 -0.88 -13.16
CA GLU A 513 -32.38 -0.11 -13.48
C GLU A 513 -32.55 0.06 -15.00
N LEU A 514 -31.47 0.39 -15.70
CA LEU A 514 -31.44 0.57 -17.14
C LEU A 514 -31.91 -0.69 -17.89
N LYS A 515 -31.36 -1.86 -17.55
CA LYS A 515 -31.76 -3.14 -18.18
C LYS A 515 -33.20 -3.49 -17.89
N ARG A 516 -33.65 -3.29 -16.64
CA ARG A 516 -35.04 -3.52 -16.25
C ARG A 516 -36.00 -2.64 -17.06
N ALA A 517 -35.70 -1.34 -17.19
CA ALA A 517 -36.51 -0.42 -17.97
C ALA A 517 -36.52 -0.79 -19.47
N TYR A 518 -35.38 -1.21 -20.01
CA TYR A 518 -35.26 -1.68 -21.39
C TYR A 518 -36.12 -2.93 -21.65
N ASP A 519 -36.00 -3.95 -20.79
CA ASP A 519 -36.76 -5.21 -20.91
C ASP A 519 -38.27 -4.99 -20.76
N ALA A 520 -38.67 -4.09 -19.87
CA ALA A 520 -40.06 -3.69 -19.67
C ALA A 520 -40.59 -2.74 -20.77
N ARG A 521 -39.73 -2.28 -21.68
CA ARG A 521 -40.02 -1.24 -22.69
C ARG A 521 -40.57 0.06 -22.08
N ASP A 522 -40.09 0.42 -20.91
CA ASP A 522 -40.44 1.66 -20.22
C ASP A 522 -39.67 2.83 -20.83
N LEU A 523 -40.22 3.39 -21.91
CA LEU A 523 -39.57 4.48 -22.66
C LEU A 523 -39.44 5.77 -21.84
N ASP A 524 -40.33 6.02 -20.88
CA ASP A 524 -40.29 7.25 -20.08
C ASP A 524 -39.11 7.20 -19.09
N THR A 525 -38.93 6.06 -18.42
CA THR A 525 -37.76 5.83 -17.57
C THR A 525 -36.46 5.90 -18.38
N LEU A 526 -36.40 5.29 -19.57
CA LEU A 526 -35.21 5.36 -20.43
C LEU A 526 -34.88 6.79 -20.87
N ARG A 527 -35.89 7.60 -21.19
CA ARG A 527 -35.70 9.03 -21.52
C ARG A 527 -35.14 9.81 -20.33
N HIS A 528 -35.71 9.59 -19.14
CA HIS A 528 -35.23 10.24 -17.91
C HIS A 528 -33.78 9.85 -17.60
N ILE A 529 -33.44 8.56 -17.72
CA ILE A 529 -32.06 8.09 -17.52
C ILE A 529 -31.10 8.79 -18.49
N ALA A 530 -31.48 8.90 -19.76
CA ALA A 530 -30.65 9.49 -20.79
C ALA A 530 -30.51 11.03 -20.71
N ALA A 531 -31.57 11.71 -20.27
CA ALA A 531 -31.62 13.18 -20.23
C ALA A 531 -31.07 13.75 -18.92
N ASP A 532 -31.27 13.05 -17.80
CA ASP A 532 -31.02 13.59 -16.47
C ASP A 532 -30.00 12.73 -15.69
N VAL A 533 -30.28 11.43 -15.52
CA VAL A 533 -29.51 10.59 -14.60
C VAL A 533 -28.05 10.37 -15.06
N LEU A 534 -27.83 9.97 -16.32
CA LEU A 534 -26.48 9.74 -16.83
C LEU A 534 -25.63 11.03 -16.88
N PRO A 535 -26.17 12.19 -17.32
CA PRO A 535 -25.48 13.48 -17.19
C PRO A 535 -25.12 13.85 -15.74
N GLU A 536 -26.00 13.62 -14.77
CA GLU A 536 -25.70 13.86 -13.35
C GLU A 536 -24.58 12.96 -12.83
N ILE A 537 -24.59 11.67 -13.20
CA ILE A 537 -23.49 10.75 -12.87
C ILE A 537 -22.19 11.25 -13.48
N SER A 538 -22.22 11.68 -14.75
CA SER A 538 -21.04 12.22 -15.45
C SER A 538 -20.48 13.45 -14.75
N ALA A 539 -21.34 14.38 -14.31
CA ALA A 539 -20.93 15.54 -13.53
C ALA A 539 -20.27 15.16 -12.19
N ALA A 540 -20.83 14.17 -11.48
CA ALA A 540 -20.25 13.65 -10.24
C ALA A 540 -18.88 12.99 -10.47
N VAL A 541 -18.72 12.21 -11.56
CA VAL A 541 -17.43 11.61 -11.94
C VAL A 541 -16.39 12.69 -12.24
N GLN A 542 -16.78 13.79 -12.89
CA GLN A 542 -15.90 14.93 -13.14
C GLN A 542 -15.48 15.65 -11.85
N GLU A 543 -16.36 15.74 -10.85
CA GLU A 543 -16.00 16.25 -9.52
C GLU A 543 -15.00 15.34 -8.82
N LEU A 544 -15.26 14.03 -8.78
CA LEU A 544 -14.33 13.03 -8.22
C LEU A 544 -12.97 13.10 -8.90
N ARG A 545 -12.93 13.16 -10.24
CA ARG A 545 -11.69 13.28 -11.02
C ARG A 545 -10.89 14.52 -10.61
N ARG A 546 -11.54 15.68 -10.42
CA ARG A 546 -10.86 16.91 -10.01
C ARG A 546 -10.29 16.78 -8.59
N ALA A 547 -11.08 16.29 -7.64
CA ALA A 547 -10.63 16.06 -6.28
C ALA A 547 -9.44 15.08 -6.23
N HIS A 548 -9.51 13.99 -6.99
CA HIS A 548 -8.44 13.00 -7.03
C HIS A 548 -7.18 13.54 -7.72
N ARG A 549 -7.31 14.37 -8.77
CA ARG A 549 -6.16 15.05 -9.36
C ARG A 549 -5.45 15.94 -8.36
N ASP A 550 -6.23 16.74 -7.64
CA ASP A 550 -5.68 17.72 -6.71
C ASP A 550 -5.02 17.00 -5.51
N GLN A 551 -5.59 15.88 -5.06
CA GLN A 551 -4.96 14.98 -4.09
C GLN A 551 -3.68 14.33 -4.65
N TRP A 552 -3.70 13.80 -5.87
CA TRP A 552 -2.54 13.17 -6.51
C TRP A 552 -1.37 14.15 -6.61
N LEU A 553 -1.61 15.33 -7.18
CA LEU A 553 -0.56 16.35 -7.37
C LEU A 553 -0.07 16.97 -6.06
N ARG A 554 -0.75 16.72 -4.94
CA ARG A 554 -0.30 17.07 -3.59
C ARG A 554 0.60 15.99 -2.96
N LEU A 555 0.40 14.73 -3.30
CA LEU A 555 1.06 13.58 -2.66
C LEU A 555 2.17 12.97 -3.51
N PHE A 556 1.95 12.90 -4.81
CA PHE A 556 2.78 12.18 -5.76
C PHE A 556 3.39 13.13 -6.79
N LYS A 557 4.48 12.69 -7.41
CA LYS A 557 4.98 13.26 -8.66
C LYS A 557 3.85 13.17 -9.74
N PRO A 558 3.86 14.05 -10.75
CA PRO A 558 2.75 14.14 -11.70
C PRO A 558 2.57 12.89 -12.59
N PHE A 559 3.63 12.09 -12.77
CA PHE A 559 3.59 10.85 -13.54
C PHE A 559 2.65 9.83 -12.89
N GLY A 560 1.95 9.05 -13.70
CA GLY A 560 0.97 8.08 -13.23
C GLY A 560 -0.46 8.64 -13.18
N TRP A 561 -0.62 9.95 -12.95
CA TRP A 561 -1.95 10.58 -12.97
C TRP A 561 -2.63 10.44 -14.33
N GLU A 562 -1.87 10.51 -15.42
CA GLU A 562 -2.42 10.37 -16.78
C GLU A 562 -3.16 9.05 -16.99
N VAL A 563 -2.77 7.98 -16.27
CA VAL A 563 -3.48 6.70 -16.29
C VAL A 563 -4.88 6.85 -15.66
N LEU A 564 -4.98 7.44 -14.46
CA LEU A 564 -6.26 7.66 -13.80
C LEU A 564 -7.12 8.65 -14.58
N ASP A 565 -6.51 9.68 -15.17
CA ASP A 565 -7.19 10.66 -16.02
C ASP A 565 -7.87 9.98 -17.22
N ILE A 566 -7.15 9.07 -17.90
CA ILE A 566 -7.70 8.23 -18.98
C ILE A 566 -8.85 7.36 -18.46
N ARG A 567 -8.71 6.74 -17.28
CA ARG A 567 -9.76 5.88 -16.69
C ARG A 567 -11.04 6.66 -16.43
N TYR A 568 -10.94 7.83 -15.77
CA TYR A 568 -12.08 8.72 -15.53
C TYR A 568 -12.69 9.25 -16.83
N GLY A 569 -11.85 9.65 -17.79
CA GLY A 569 -12.28 10.07 -19.12
C GLY A 569 -13.07 8.97 -19.84
N GLY A 570 -12.62 7.71 -19.72
CA GLY A 570 -13.33 6.55 -20.22
C GLY A 570 -14.74 6.42 -19.63
N VAL A 571 -14.89 6.52 -18.31
CA VAL A 571 -16.21 6.48 -17.65
C VAL A 571 -17.14 7.57 -18.18
N VAL A 572 -16.65 8.81 -18.27
CA VAL A 572 -17.43 9.97 -18.76
C VAL A 572 -17.88 9.76 -20.21
N CYS A 573 -16.97 9.38 -21.12
CA CYS A 573 -17.30 9.14 -22.53
C CYS A 573 -18.29 7.99 -22.71
N ARG A 574 -18.22 6.96 -21.84
CA ARG A 574 -19.14 5.83 -21.89
C ARG A 574 -20.54 6.17 -21.36
N LEU A 575 -20.64 7.02 -20.34
CA LEU A 575 -21.92 7.58 -19.89
C LEU A 575 -22.58 8.42 -21.00
N ASP A 576 -21.79 9.23 -21.72
CA ASP A 576 -22.27 10.00 -22.88
C ASP A 576 -22.78 9.09 -24.01
N THR A 577 -22.02 8.06 -24.35
CA THR A 577 -22.43 7.07 -25.36
C THR A 577 -23.72 6.35 -24.96
N ALA A 578 -23.86 5.99 -23.69
CA ALA A 578 -25.08 5.37 -23.15
C ALA A 578 -26.28 6.32 -23.28
N ALA A 579 -26.14 7.59 -22.89
CA ALA A 579 -27.18 8.59 -23.05
C ALA A 579 -27.58 8.77 -24.53
N PHE A 580 -26.61 8.81 -25.44
CA PHE A 580 -26.86 8.87 -26.88
C PHE A 580 -27.67 7.67 -27.38
N ARG A 581 -27.24 6.44 -27.10
CA ARG A 581 -27.93 5.22 -27.57
C ARG A 581 -29.37 5.14 -27.04
N LEU A 582 -29.59 5.56 -25.79
CA LEU A 582 -30.93 5.59 -25.20
C LEU A 582 -31.85 6.62 -25.85
N LYS A 583 -31.34 7.81 -26.20
CA LYS A 583 -32.11 8.81 -26.95
C LYS A 583 -32.49 8.30 -28.33
N GLU A 584 -31.53 7.74 -29.07
CA GLU A 584 -31.80 7.17 -30.39
C GLU A 584 -32.87 6.06 -30.33
N TYR A 585 -32.84 5.20 -29.31
CA TYR A 585 -33.86 4.16 -29.10
C TYR A 585 -35.23 4.74 -28.74
N THR A 586 -35.30 5.65 -27.78
CA THR A 586 -36.56 6.23 -27.29
C THR A 586 -37.25 7.17 -28.27
N GLU A 587 -36.51 7.66 -29.27
CA GLU A 587 -36.98 8.45 -30.41
C GLU A 587 -37.27 7.58 -31.66
N GLY A 588 -37.09 6.26 -31.56
CA GLY A 588 -37.41 5.30 -32.63
C GLY A 588 -36.41 5.27 -33.79
N ARG A 589 -35.23 5.89 -33.64
CA ARG A 589 -34.13 5.82 -34.62
C ARG A 589 -33.32 4.53 -34.51
N LEU A 590 -33.24 3.95 -33.31
CA LEU A 590 -32.74 2.59 -33.09
C LEU A 590 -33.90 1.64 -32.79
N GLN A 591 -33.87 0.46 -33.41
CA GLN A 591 -34.87 -0.58 -33.15
C GLN A 591 -34.63 -1.34 -31.84
N ARG A 592 -33.37 -1.43 -31.42
CA ARG A 592 -32.90 -2.11 -30.21
C ARG A 592 -31.55 -1.55 -29.78
N ILE A 593 -31.17 -1.80 -28.53
CA ILE A 593 -29.84 -1.53 -27.98
C ILE A 593 -29.17 -2.87 -27.74
N GLU A 594 -28.30 -3.31 -28.66
CA GLU A 594 -27.73 -4.67 -28.66
C GLU A 594 -27.02 -5.05 -27.36
N GLU A 595 -26.38 -4.10 -26.67
CA GLU A 595 -25.76 -4.34 -25.37
C GLU A 595 -26.77 -4.76 -24.31
N LEU A 596 -27.97 -4.16 -24.33
CA LEU A 596 -29.05 -4.44 -23.38
C LEU A 596 -29.88 -5.67 -23.77
N GLU A 597 -29.71 -6.20 -24.99
CA GLU A 597 -30.28 -7.50 -25.38
C GLU A 597 -29.54 -8.68 -24.74
N GLN A 598 -28.28 -8.47 -24.32
CA GLN A 598 -27.49 -9.54 -23.73
C GLN A 598 -27.96 -9.88 -22.31
N GLU A 599 -27.95 -11.17 -21.99
CA GLU A 599 -28.16 -11.63 -20.61
C GLU A 599 -26.96 -11.22 -19.74
N ARG A 600 -27.25 -10.73 -18.53
CA ARG A 600 -26.22 -10.39 -17.56
C ARG A 600 -25.83 -11.58 -16.71
N LEU A 601 -24.54 -11.91 -16.74
CA LEU A 601 -23.97 -13.05 -16.02
C LEU A 601 -23.18 -12.60 -14.80
N VAL A 602 -22.99 -13.52 -13.85
CA VAL A 602 -22.12 -13.30 -12.69
C VAL A 602 -20.67 -13.24 -13.18
N TYR A 603 -20.00 -12.11 -12.96
CA TYR A 603 -18.64 -11.90 -13.49
C TYR A 603 -17.54 -12.74 -12.81
N SER A 604 -17.57 -12.90 -11.49
CA SER A 604 -16.51 -13.59 -10.73
C SER A 604 -17.08 -14.75 -9.94
N ALA A 605 -16.29 -15.80 -9.77
CA ALA A 605 -16.56 -16.87 -8.81
C ALA A 605 -16.28 -16.44 -7.35
N VAL A 606 -15.76 -15.25 -7.09
CA VAL A 606 -15.73 -14.64 -5.75
C VAL A 606 -16.92 -13.69 -5.68
N ASN A 607 -18.01 -14.12 -5.04
CA ASN A 607 -19.25 -13.35 -4.98
C ASN A 607 -20.14 -13.81 -3.81
N ARG A 608 -21.24 -13.09 -3.56
CA ARG A 608 -22.09 -13.34 -2.39
C ARG A 608 -22.87 -14.65 -2.50
N PHE A 609 -23.12 -15.13 -3.72
CA PHE A 609 -23.91 -16.33 -3.98
C PHE A 609 -23.19 -17.61 -3.53
N ASN A 610 -21.88 -17.53 -3.27
CA ASN A 610 -21.12 -18.63 -2.68
C ASN A 610 -20.42 -18.27 -1.36
N GLY A 611 -20.84 -17.18 -0.71
CA GLY A 611 -20.29 -16.76 0.59
C GLY A 611 -18.83 -16.31 0.52
N LYS A 612 -18.39 -15.74 -0.61
CA LYS A 612 -17.02 -15.24 -0.81
C LYS A 612 -16.94 -13.71 -0.98
N GLY A 613 -17.90 -12.95 -0.44
CA GLY A 613 -17.90 -11.47 -0.48
C GLY A 613 -18.68 -10.85 -1.64
N ALA A 614 -18.73 -9.53 -1.77
CA ALA A 614 -19.59 -8.85 -2.75
C ALA A 614 -19.09 -8.95 -4.20
N GLY A 615 -17.81 -9.24 -4.40
CA GLY A 615 -17.15 -9.27 -5.70
C GLY A 615 -15.71 -8.75 -5.63
N TRP A 616 -14.82 -9.27 -6.46
CA TRP A 616 -13.45 -8.76 -6.59
C TRP A 616 -13.01 -8.69 -8.05
N CYS A 617 -12.33 -7.60 -8.41
CA CYS A 617 -11.55 -7.49 -9.63
C CYS A 617 -10.40 -6.50 -9.40
N SER A 618 -9.16 -6.89 -9.71
CA SER A 618 -8.01 -5.98 -9.53
C SER A 618 -7.83 -5.02 -10.70
N TYR A 619 -8.11 -5.47 -11.93
CA TYR A 619 -7.63 -4.80 -13.14
C TYR A 619 -8.71 -3.95 -13.82
N TYR A 620 -8.47 -2.63 -13.92
CA TYR A 620 -9.35 -1.67 -14.60
C TYR A 620 -9.85 -2.15 -15.97
N TYR A 621 -8.96 -2.65 -16.83
CA TYR A 621 -9.32 -3.02 -18.20
C TYR A 621 -10.37 -4.15 -18.25
N ARG A 622 -10.39 -5.04 -17.23
CA ARG A 622 -11.39 -6.10 -17.11
C ARG A 622 -12.72 -5.61 -16.51
N MET A 623 -12.71 -4.44 -15.87
CA MET A 623 -13.92 -3.78 -15.37
C MET A 623 -14.61 -2.98 -16.47
N ALA A 624 -13.82 -2.23 -17.24
CA ALA A 624 -14.30 -1.30 -18.24
C ALA A 624 -14.90 -2.01 -19.46
N SER A 625 -14.35 -3.16 -19.88
CA SER A 625 -14.85 -3.88 -21.05
C SER A 625 -14.47 -5.36 -21.04
N PRO A 626 -15.31 -6.26 -21.58
CA PRO A 626 -14.89 -7.62 -21.91
C PRO A 626 -14.10 -7.67 -23.23
N ASN A 627 -14.02 -6.55 -23.96
CA ASN A 627 -13.35 -6.45 -25.26
C ASN A 627 -11.86 -6.13 -25.10
N VAL A 628 -11.12 -6.27 -26.20
CA VAL A 628 -9.68 -6.01 -26.24
C VAL A 628 -9.41 -4.53 -25.94
N PHE A 629 -8.80 -4.25 -24.79
CA PHE A 629 -8.31 -2.92 -24.41
C PHE A 629 -6.84 -2.76 -24.80
N PHE A 630 -6.06 -3.81 -24.57
CA PHE A 630 -4.72 -4.02 -25.10
C PHE A 630 -4.56 -5.52 -25.33
N HIS A 631 -3.82 -5.93 -26.36
CA HIS A 631 -3.39 -7.31 -26.45
C HIS A 631 -2.40 -7.57 -25.33
N VAL A 632 -2.58 -8.65 -24.56
CA VAL A 632 -1.47 -9.23 -23.80
C VAL A 632 -0.43 -9.57 -24.86
N LEU A 633 0.56 -8.69 -25.04
CA LEU A 633 1.67 -8.94 -25.95
C LEU A 633 2.38 -10.16 -25.41
N ASN A 634 2.14 -11.31 -26.04
CA ASN A 634 2.92 -12.50 -25.78
C ASN A 634 4.36 -12.16 -26.18
N PRO A 635 5.36 -12.33 -25.29
CA PRO A 635 6.68 -11.74 -25.45
C PRO A 635 7.57 -12.36 -26.53
N PHE A 636 7.01 -13.18 -27.44
CA PHE A 636 7.77 -13.81 -28.54
C PHE A 636 8.38 -12.77 -29.48
#